data_AF-A0A965MJ51-F1
#
_entry.id   AF-A0A965MJ51-F1
#
_cell.length_a   1.000
_cell.length_b   1.000
_cell.length_c   1.000
_cell.angle_alpha   90.00
_cell.angle_beta   90.00
_cell.angle_gamma   90.00
#
_symmetry.space_group_name_H-M   'P 1'
#
loop_
_entity.id
_entity.type
_entity.pdbx_description
1 polymer ?
#
loop_
_entity_poly.entity_id
_entity_poly.type
_entity_poly.pdbx_seq_one_letter_code
_entity_poly.pdbx_strand_id
1 'polypeptide(L)' 'EDMNLPGYKFHKLKGVMKKEYAVSVTGQWRITFEFFSEDAINVNLEDYH' A
#
# COMPACT_ATOMS: atom_id res chain seq x y z
N GLU A 1 7.92 9.02 7.72
CA GLU A 1 6.63 9.73 7.94
C GLU A 1 5.99 10.17 6.63
N ASP A 2 6.75 10.19 5.54
CA ASP A 2 6.39 10.69 4.20
C ASP A 2 5.10 10.12 3.60
N MET A 3 4.71 8.89 3.97
CA MET A 3 3.49 8.28 3.46
C MET A 3 2.31 8.27 4.44
N ASN A 4 2.51 8.76 5.66
CA ASN A 4 1.41 8.92 6.64
C ASN A 4 0.68 10.26 6.41
N LEU A 5 0.40 10.57 5.15
CA LEU A 5 -0.31 11.77 4.75
C LEU A 5 -1.83 11.55 4.89
N PRO A 6 -2.58 12.56 5.38
CA PRO A 6 -4.03 12.51 5.38
C PRO A 6 -4.55 12.24 3.96
N GLY A 7 -5.33 11.16 3.79
CA GLY A 7 -5.91 10.78 2.50
C GLY A 7 -5.28 9.54 1.85
N TYR A 8 -3.99 9.28 2.07
CA TYR A 8 -3.34 8.07 1.54
C TYR A 8 -3.74 6.82 2.29
N LYS A 9 -4.27 6.96 3.53
CA LYS A 9 -4.71 5.83 4.36
C LYS A 9 -3.68 4.71 4.37
N PHE A 10 -2.39 5.06 4.52
CA PHE A 10 -1.31 4.09 4.51
C PHE A 10 -1.49 3.10 5.64
N HIS A 11 -1.55 1.81 5.32
CA HIS A 11 -1.67 0.77 6.31
C HIS A 11 -1.05 -0.54 5.82
N LYS A 12 -0.62 -1.33 6.79
CA LYS A 12 -0.11 -2.67 6.55
C LYS A 12 -1.27 -3.65 6.32
N LEU A 13 -1.16 -4.50 5.31
CA LEU A 13 -2.15 -5.54 5.05
C LEU A 13 -2.08 -6.65 6.11
N LYS A 14 -3.24 -7.22 6.43
CA LYS A 14 -3.40 -8.30 7.44
C LYS A 14 -3.61 -9.64 6.73
N GLY A 15 -3.34 -10.75 7.41
CA GLY A 15 -3.60 -12.10 6.87
C GLY A 15 -2.33 -12.79 6.38
N VAL A 16 -2.37 -13.39 5.18
CA VAL A 16 -1.20 -14.06 4.55
C VAL A 16 -0.20 -13.03 3.99
N MET A 17 -0.68 -11.84 3.63
CA MET A 17 0.08 -10.71 3.08
C MET A 17 0.76 -9.83 4.15
N LYS A 18 1.28 -10.40 5.24
CA LYS A 18 1.87 -9.60 6.36
C LYS A 18 3.15 -8.83 5.98
N LYS A 19 3.58 -8.85 4.72
CA LYS A 19 4.73 -8.10 4.22
C LYS A 19 4.32 -6.95 3.31
N GLU A 20 3.06 -6.89 2.92
CA GLU A 20 2.55 -5.88 2.00
C GLU A 20 1.91 -4.71 2.75
N TYR A 21 2.02 -3.55 2.11
CA TYR A 21 1.45 -2.29 2.53
C TYR A 21 0.56 -1.76 1.41
N ALA A 22 -0.44 -0.96 1.78
CA ALA A 22 -1.35 -0.35 0.84
C ALA A 22 -1.46 1.16 1.05
N VAL A 23 -1.56 1.91 -0.05
CA VAL A 23 -1.95 3.32 -0.08
C VAL A 23 -3.15 3.53 -0.99
N SER A 24 -4.00 4.47 -0.61
CA SER A 24 -5.14 4.95 -1.39
C SER A 24 -4.68 6.03 -2.35
N VAL A 25 -4.99 5.87 -3.63
CA VAL A 25 -4.70 6.85 -4.67
C VAL A 25 -5.90 7.77 -4.84
N THR A 26 -6.97 7.25 -5.44
CA THR A 26 -8.23 7.99 -5.67
C THR A 26 -9.39 7.02 -5.76
N GLY A 27 -10.52 7.33 -5.10
CA GLY A 27 -11.69 6.46 -5.10
C GLY A 27 -11.37 5.05 -4.61
N GLN A 28 -11.50 4.08 -5.51
CA GLN A 28 -11.40 2.64 -5.26
C GLN A 28 -10.01 2.06 -5.50
N TRP A 29 -9.15 2.83 -6.17
CA TRP A 29 -7.80 2.40 -6.51
C TRP A 29 -6.87 2.38 -5.28
N ARG A 30 -6.12 1.29 -5.17
CA ARG A 30 -5.10 1.06 -4.14
C ARG A 30 -3.80 0.63 -4.81
N ILE A 31 -2.68 1.18 -4.34
CA ILE A 31 -1.35 0.64 -4.66
C ILE A 31 -0.95 -0.25 -3.51
N THR A 32 -0.57 -1.49 -3.81
CA THR A 32 -0.01 -2.44 -2.86
C THR A 32 1.46 -2.69 -3.19
N PHE A 33 2.30 -2.86 -2.18
CA PHE A 33 3.73 -3.10 -2.37
C PHE A 33 4.37 -3.66 -1.10
N GLU A 34 5.55 -4.26 -1.24
CA GLU A 34 6.39 -4.68 -0.11
C GLU A 34 7.59 -3.75 0.04
N PHE A 35 8.07 -3.59 1.27
CA PHE A 35 9.36 -2.94 1.50
C PHE A 35 10.47 -3.98 1.53
N PHE A 36 11.48 -3.81 0.68
CA PHE A 36 12.76 -4.52 0.78
C PHE A 36 13.86 -3.51 1.07
N SER A 37 14.35 -3.53 2.31
CA SER A 37 15.19 -2.46 2.85
C SER A 37 14.48 -1.11 2.77
N GLU A 38 14.93 -0.21 1.89
CA GLU A 38 14.37 1.14 1.71
C GLU A 38 13.56 1.26 0.41
N ASP A 39 13.56 0.20 -0.41
CA ASP A 39 12.91 0.19 -1.72
C ASP A 39 11.53 -0.46 -1.67
N ALA A 40 10.62 0.07 -2.49
CA ALA A 40 9.33 -0.55 -2.76
C ALA A 40 9.50 -1.60 -3.87
N ILE A 41 9.17 -2.85 -3.56
CA ILE A 41 9.19 -3.98 -4.50
C ILE A 41 7.79 -4.59 -4.61
N ASN A 42 7.58 -5.44 -5.63
CA ASN A 42 6.30 -6.12 -5.88
C ASN A 42 5.12 -5.14 -5.92
N VAL A 43 5.33 -3.98 -6.55
CA VAL A 43 4.34 -2.91 -6.63
C VAL A 43 3.21 -3.32 -7.57
N ASN A 44 1.98 -3.28 -7.08
CA ASN A 44 0.77 -3.58 -7.84
C ASN A 44 -0.26 -2.44 -7.72
N LEU A 45 -1.10 -2.29 -8.74
CA LEU A 45 -2.23 -1.37 -8.75
C LEU A 45 -3.52 -2.17 -8.83
N GLU A 46 -4.36 -2.05 -7.80
CA GLU A 46 -5.58 -2.82 -7.64
C GLU A 46 -6.80 -1.90 -7.57
N ASP A 47 -7.87 -2.29 -8.25
CA ASP A 47 -9.20 -1.70 -8.05
C ASP A 47 -9.95 -2.54 -7.02
N TYR A 48 -10.34 -1.93 -5.91
CA TYR A 48 -11.20 -2.59 -4.93
C TYR A 48 -12.66 -2.45 -5.38
N HIS A 49 -13.14 -3.44 -6.14
CA HIS A 49 -14.55 -3.70 -6.41
C HIS A 49 -14.89 -5.18 -6.17
#